data_AF-A0A7L4K8X9-F1
#
_entry.id   AF-A0A7L4K8X9-F1
#
_cell.length_a   1.000
_cell.length_b   1.000
_cell.length_c   1.000
_cell.angle_alpha   90.00
_cell.angle_beta   90.00
_cell.angle_gamma   90.00
#
_symmetry.space_group_name_H-M   'P 1'
#
loop_
_entity.id
_entity.type
_entity.pdbx_description
1 polymer ?
#
loop_
_entity_poly.entity_id
_entity_poly.type
_entity_poly.pdbx_seq_one_letter_code
_entity_poly.pdbx_strand_id
1 'polypeptide(L)'
;GFRKRKHDNFPHGQRRDEKENVNPSSALMKSFKSFQLELDTGHDKYERLVKLSRDITIESKRTIFLLHRFISAPNGEEILHDSQVKLDAIRRKIRQVAQELIGEDVYQFHKAISPGLQEYVEAVSFQYFIKTRSLISIEDINKQLIFKPEDREDTS
;
A
#
# COMPACT_ATOMS: atom_id res chain seq x y z
N GLY A 1 34.44 -3.44 -30.93
CA GLY A 1 35.63 -3.58 -30.06
C GLY A 1 35.23 -3.40 -28.62
N PHE A 2 35.23 -4.47 -27.83
CA PHE A 2 34.80 -4.46 -26.43
C PHE A 2 36.03 -4.27 -25.51
N ARG A 3 36.10 -3.14 -24.80
CA ARG A 3 37.13 -2.89 -23.78
C ARG A 3 36.75 -3.62 -22.48
N LYS A 4 37.43 -4.73 -22.18
CA LYS A 4 37.43 -5.38 -20.86
C LYS A 4 37.97 -4.39 -19.81
N ARG A 5 37.18 -4.10 -18.77
CA ARG A 5 37.65 -3.36 -17.58
C ARG A 5 38.54 -4.29 -16.76
N LYS A 6 39.74 -3.82 -16.39
CA LYS A 6 40.63 -4.50 -15.43
C LYS A 6 39.98 -4.45 -14.05
N HIS A 7 39.98 -5.59 -13.36
CA HIS A 7 39.56 -5.68 -11.97
C HIS A 7 40.76 -5.21 -11.12
N ASP A 8 40.66 -4.02 -10.54
CA ASP A 8 41.64 -3.56 -9.54
C ASP A 8 41.39 -4.33 -8.25
N ASN A 9 42.32 -5.22 -7.92
CA ASN A 9 42.28 -6.04 -6.72
C ASN A 9 42.79 -5.18 -5.55
N PHE A 10 41.88 -4.52 -4.83
CA PHE A 10 42.24 -3.84 -3.59
C PHE A 10 42.63 -4.88 -2.53
N PRO A 11 43.80 -4.76 -1.88
CA PRO A 11 44.17 -5.67 -0.80
C PRO A 11 43.18 -5.48 0.36
N HIS A 12 42.47 -6.55 0.70
CA HIS A 12 41.74 -6.65 1.95
C HIS A 12 42.75 -6.60 3.10
N GLY A 13 43.03 -5.40 3.59
CA GLY A 13 43.68 -5.21 4.87
C GLY A 13 42.86 -5.93 5.94
N GLN A 14 43.51 -6.85 6.66
CA GLN A 14 42.94 -7.49 7.84
C GLN A 14 42.51 -6.38 8.80
N ARG A 15 41.19 -6.08 8.84
CA ARG A 15 40.61 -5.34 9.94
C ARG A 15 40.82 -6.22 11.16
N ARG A 16 41.66 -5.76 12.10
CA ARG A 16 41.74 -6.37 13.42
C ARG A 16 40.31 -6.35 13.98
N ASP A 17 39.75 -7.52 14.22
CA ASP A 17 38.56 -7.69 15.03
C ASP A 17 38.93 -7.35 16.48
N GLU A 18 39.14 -6.07 16.76
CA GLU A 18 39.05 -5.56 18.11
C GLU A 18 37.57 -5.68 18.47
N LYS A 19 37.21 -6.82 19.07
CA LYS A 19 35.97 -6.95 19.85
C LYS A 19 36.10 -5.98 21.03
N GLU A 20 35.88 -4.70 20.78
CA GLU A 20 35.62 -3.73 21.82
C GLU A 20 34.47 -4.29 22.67
N ASN A 21 34.71 -4.42 23.97
CA ASN A 21 33.72 -4.84 24.95
C ASN A 21 32.64 -3.76 25.03
N VAL A 22 31.70 -3.77 24.09
CA VAL A 22 30.57 -2.86 24.08
C VAL A 22 29.70 -3.20 25.28
N ASN A 23 29.73 -2.36 26.32
CA ASN A 23 28.87 -2.53 27.48
C ASN A 23 27.39 -2.36 27.05
N PRO A 24 26.57 -3.44 27.06
CA PRO A 24 25.19 -3.40 26.58
C PRO A 24 24.27 -2.51 27.43
N SER A 25 24.75 -2.14 28.63
CA SER A 25 24.02 -1.33 29.61
C SER A 25 24.36 0.16 29.53
N SER A 26 25.27 0.58 28.64
CA SER A 26 25.60 1.98 28.44
C SER A 26 24.37 2.77 27.94
N ALA A 27 24.28 4.05 28.32
CA ALA A 27 23.18 4.93 27.88
C ALA A 27 23.08 5.00 26.34
N LEU A 28 24.23 4.98 25.66
CA LEU A 28 24.31 4.93 24.21
C LEU A 28 23.67 3.65 23.65
N MET A 29 24.05 2.48 24.16
CA MET A 29 23.49 1.21 23.70
C MET A 29 22.00 1.07 23.97
N LYS A 30 21.50 1.61 25.10
CA LYS A 30 20.06 1.68 25.38
C LYS A 30 19.33 2.55 24.36
N SER A 31 19.92 3.69 23.98
CA SER A 31 19.35 4.59 22.96
C SER A 31 19.27 3.92 21.59
N PHE A 32 20.35 3.26 21.14
CA PHE A 32 20.34 2.50 19.89
C PHE A 32 19.33 1.35 19.87
N LYS A 33 19.11 0.66 21.00
CA LYS A 33 18.04 -0.34 21.11
C LYS A 33 16.65 0.28 20.95
N SER A 34 16.43 1.47 21.50
CA SER A 34 15.16 2.20 21.32
C SER A 34 14.96 2.59 19.86
N PHE A 35 15.99 3.13 19.20
CA PHE A 35 15.93 3.48 17.78
C PHE A 35 15.71 2.25 16.89
N GLN A 36 16.38 1.13 17.21
CA GLN A 36 16.15 -0.12 16.51
C GLN A 36 14.68 -0.54 16.60
N LEU A 37 14.10 -0.55 17.80
CA LEU A 37 12.71 -0.96 17.99
C LEU A 37 11.73 -0.05 17.23
N GLU A 38 11.99 1.26 17.21
CA GLU A 38 11.19 2.24 16.47
C GLU A 38 11.27 1.99 14.95
N LEU A 39 12.49 1.81 14.42
CA LEU A 39 12.70 1.54 13.00
C LEU A 39 12.11 0.19 12.58
N ASP A 40 12.31 -0.86 13.36
CA ASP A 40 11.76 -2.19 13.07
C ASP A 40 10.22 -2.15 13.05
N THR A 41 9.61 -1.47 14.02
CA THR A 41 8.15 -1.25 14.05
C THR A 41 7.66 -0.47 12.83
N GLY A 42 8.41 0.56 12.42
CA GLY A 42 8.13 1.34 11.21
C GLY A 42 8.22 0.51 9.93
N HIS A 43 9.27 -0.31 9.79
CA HIS A 43 9.46 -1.19 8.63
C HIS A 43 8.38 -2.28 8.57
N ASP A 44 8.03 -2.90 9.69
CA ASP A 44 6.97 -3.91 9.75
C ASP A 44 5.62 -3.33 9.30
N LYS A 45 5.30 -2.10 9.73
CA LYS A 45 4.11 -1.37 9.28
C LYS A 45 4.17 -1.07 7.79
N TYR A 46 5.30 -0.57 7.28
CA TYR A 46 5.50 -0.29 5.86
C TYR A 46 5.23 -1.53 5.01
N GLU A 47 5.76 -2.69 5.40
CA GLU A 47 5.54 -3.95 4.69
C GLU A 47 4.07 -4.41 4.72
N ARG A 48 3.35 -4.22 5.83
CA ARG A 48 1.89 -4.48 5.88
C ARG A 48 1.13 -3.57 4.91
N LEU A 49 1.48 -2.30 4.85
CA LEU A 49 0.88 -1.33 3.93
C LEU A 49 1.17 -1.65 2.46
N VAL A 50 2.39 -2.07 2.13
CA VAL A 50 2.76 -2.51 0.77
C VAL A 50 1.92 -3.72 0.34
N LYS A 51 1.68 -4.69 1.23
CA LYS A 51 0.84 -5.86 0.94
C LYS A 51 -0.62 -5.45 0.67
N LEU A 52 -1.20 -4.59 1.51
CA LEU A 52 -2.54 -4.07 1.32
C LEU A 52 -2.67 -3.28 -0.01
N SER A 53 -1.69 -2.42 -0.30
CA SER A 53 -1.61 -1.65 -1.54
C SER A 53 -1.54 -2.54 -2.78
N ARG A 54 -0.77 -3.62 -2.71
CA ARG A 54 -0.68 -4.61 -3.79
C ARG A 54 -2.02 -5.30 -4.04
N ASP A 55 -2.71 -5.72 -2.98
CA ASP A 55 -4.04 -6.32 -3.09
C ASP A 55 -5.05 -5.36 -3.71
N ILE A 56 -5.08 -4.11 -3.24
CA ILE A 56 -5.94 -3.05 -3.79
C ILE A 56 -5.66 -2.86 -5.28
N THR A 57 -4.39 -2.80 -5.68
CA THR A 57 -3.98 -2.68 -7.09
C THR A 57 -4.54 -3.83 -7.93
N ILE A 58 -4.37 -5.07 -7.47
CA ILE A 58 -4.80 -6.27 -8.20
C ILE A 58 -6.32 -6.27 -8.38
N GLU A 59 -7.07 -6.04 -7.31
CA GLU A 59 -8.54 -6.05 -7.36
C GLU A 59 -9.11 -4.87 -8.15
N SER A 60 -8.47 -3.70 -8.08
CA SER A 60 -8.86 -2.53 -8.90
C SER A 60 -8.68 -2.82 -10.39
N LYS A 61 -7.55 -3.41 -10.78
CA LYS A 61 -7.33 -3.85 -12.18
C LYS A 61 -8.32 -4.89 -12.64
N ARG A 62 -8.63 -5.89 -11.80
CA ARG A 62 -9.67 -6.89 -12.09
C ARG A 62 -11.03 -6.23 -12.32
N THR A 63 -11.36 -5.23 -11.51
CA THR A 63 -12.58 -4.43 -11.65
C THR A 63 -12.60 -3.65 -12.96
N ILE A 64 -11.48 -3.02 -13.34
CA ILE A 64 -11.34 -2.31 -14.63
C ILE A 64 -11.55 -3.28 -15.80
N PHE A 65 -10.91 -4.46 -15.79
CA PHE A 65 -11.12 -5.48 -16.82
C PHE A 65 -12.57 -6.01 -16.89
N LEU A 66 -13.25 -6.12 -15.74
CA LEU A 66 -14.67 -6.44 -15.70
C LEU A 66 -15.50 -5.34 -16.36
N LEU A 67 -15.24 -4.07 -16.04
CA LEU A 67 -15.93 -2.91 -16.60
C LEU A 67 -15.72 -2.77 -18.11
N HIS A 68 -14.57 -3.16 -18.64
CA HIS A 68 -14.36 -3.20 -20.10
C HIS A 68 -15.34 -4.13 -20.83
N ARG A 69 -15.89 -5.17 -20.16
CA ARG A 69 -16.88 -6.07 -20.76
C ARG A 69 -18.26 -5.43 -20.91
N PHE A 70 -18.55 -4.37 -20.16
CA PHE A 70 -19.82 -3.63 -20.23
C PHE A 70 -20.12 -3.13 -21.65
N ILE A 71 -19.09 -2.76 -22.41
CA ILE A 71 -19.23 -2.21 -23.77
C ILE A 71 -19.63 -3.30 -24.78
N SER A 72 -19.37 -4.57 -24.47
CA SER A 72 -19.42 -5.66 -25.44
C SER A 72 -20.49 -6.71 -25.14
N ALA A 73 -21.20 -6.62 -24.01
CA ALA A 73 -22.11 -7.66 -23.54
C ALA A 73 -23.52 -7.14 -23.24
N PRO A 74 -24.58 -7.95 -23.48
CA PRO A 74 -25.97 -7.55 -23.23
C PRO A 74 -26.33 -7.45 -21.74
N ASN A 75 -25.47 -7.93 -20.82
CA ASN A 75 -25.70 -7.97 -19.37
C ASN A 75 -25.03 -6.82 -18.61
N GLY A 76 -25.11 -5.59 -19.13
CA GLY A 76 -24.43 -4.42 -18.55
C GLY A 76 -24.76 -4.15 -17.07
N GLU A 77 -26.02 -4.33 -16.66
CA GLU A 77 -26.43 -4.11 -15.26
C GLU A 77 -25.79 -5.10 -14.28
N GLU A 78 -25.67 -6.38 -14.65
CA GLU A 78 -25.01 -7.39 -13.84
C GLU A 78 -23.51 -7.07 -13.66
N ILE A 79 -22.85 -6.61 -14.73
CA ILE A 79 -21.45 -6.16 -14.69
C ILE A 79 -21.28 -4.95 -13.76
N LEU A 80 -22.22 -4.00 -13.78
CA LEU A 80 -22.20 -2.85 -12.89
C LEU A 80 -22.42 -3.25 -11.43
N HIS A 81 -23.31 -4.20 -11.16
CA HIS A 81 -23.51 -4.74 -9.83
C HIS A 81 -22.25 -5.46 -9.32
N ASP A 82 -21.68 -6.37 -10.11
CA ASP A 82 -20.49 -7.13 -9.75
C ASP A 82 -19.25 -6.24 -9.52
N SER A 83 -19.10 -5.20 -10.33
CA SER A 83 -18.03 -4.22 -10.14
C SER A 83 -18.23 -3.39 -8.87
N GLN A 84 -19.48 -3.04 -8.53
CA GLN A 84 -19.79 -2.36 -7.27
C GLN A 84 -19.40 -3.21 -6.06
N VAL A 85 -19.75 -4.50 -6.05
CA VAL A 85 -19.38 -5.44 -4.97
C VAL A 85 -17.87 -5.55 -4.81
N LYS A 86 -17.12 -5.56 -5.92
CA LYS A 86 -15.64 -5.57 -5.90
C LYS A 86 -15.06 -4.27 -5.36
N LEU A 87 -15.62 -3.12 -5.74
CA LEU A 87 -15.22 -1.82 -5.19
C LEU A 87 -15.49 -1.72 -3.68
N ASP A 88 -16.59 -2.31 -3.19
CA ASP A 88 -16.84 -2.40 -1.74
C ASP A 88 -15.78 -3.22 -1.02
N ALA A 89 -15.34 -4.35 -1.61
CA ALA A 89 -14.24 -5.14 -1.07
C ALA A 89 -12.91 -4.37 -1.06
N ILE A 90 -12.64 -3.58 -2.10
CA ILE A 90 -11.45 -2.71 -2.16
C ILE A 90 -11.53 -1.63 -1.07
N ARG A 91 -12.69 -0.99 -0.87
CA ARG A 91 -12.91 -0.02 0.21
C ARG A 91 -12.64 -0.61 1.60
N ARG A 92 -13.00 -1.88 1.84
CA ARG A 92 -12.65 -2.59 3.09
C ARG A 92 -11.13 -2.74 3.28
N LYS A 93 -10.36 -2.98 2.21
CA LYS A 93 -8.89 -2.99 2.28
C LYS A 93 -8.32 -1.59 2.54
N ILE A 94 -8.91 -0.55 1.94
CA ILE A 94 -8.54 0.84 2.22
C ILE A 94 -8.84 1.21 3.68
N ARG A 95 -9.91 0.67 4.28
CA ARG A 95 -10.18 0.81 5.72
C ARG A 95 -9.06 0.18 6.57
N GLN A 96 -8.54 -0.99 6.19
CA GLN A 96 -7.38 -1.60 6.87
C GLN A 96 -6.14 -0.71 6.76
N VAL A 97 -5.89 -0.11 5.59
CA VAL A 97 -4.83 0.89 5.41
C VAL A 97 -5.04 2.09 6.34
N ALA A 98 -6.27 2.62 6.43
CA ALA A 98 -6.58 3.73 7.31
C ALA A 98 -6.33 3.39 8.79
N GLN A 99 -6.64 2.17 9.22
CA GLN A 99 -6.39 1.69 10.59
C GLN A 99 -4.89 1.61 10.91
N GLU A 100 -4.06 1.15 9.98
CA GLU A 100 -2.60 1.09 10.14
C GLU A 100 -1.93 2.49 10.21
N LEU A 101 -2.62 3.53 9.74
CA LEU A 101 -2.12 4.91 9.68
C LEU A 101 -2.64 5.81 10.82
N ILE A 102 -3.49 5.29 11.72
CA ILE A 102 -3.99 6.08 12.86
C ILE A 102 -2.81 6.47 13.75
N GLY A 103 -2.62 7.78 13.96
CA GLY A 103 -1.56 8.33 14.79
C GLY A 103 -0.19 8.42 14.11
N GLU A 104 -0.11 8.11 12.82
CA GLU A 104 1.13 8.16 12.03
C GLU A 104 1.17 9.41 11.14
N ASP A 105 2.38 9.86 10.79
CA ASP A 105 2.54 10.82 9.70
C ASP A 105 2.35 10.11 8.36
N VAL A 106 1.21 10.37 7.72
CA VAL A 106 0.79 9.73 6.47
C VAL A 106 1.83 9.91 5.35
N TYR A 107 2.57 11.03 5.34
CA TYR A 107 3.57 11.28 4.29
C TYR A 107 4.76 10.30 4.36
N GLN A 108 5.05 9.73 5.53
CA GLN A 108 6.11 8.73 5.69
C GLN A 108 5.75 7.42 4.96
N PHE A 109 4.47 7.05 4.97
CA PHE A 109 3.98 5.79 4.40
C PHE A 109 3.31 5.96 3.03
N HIS A 110 3.16 7.20 2.54
CA HIS A 110 2.52 7.49 1.25
C HIS A 110 3.07 6.64 0.10
N LYS A 111 4.39 6.41 0.04
CA LYS A 111 5.01 5.59 -1.01
C LYS A 111 4.56 4.12 -1.01
N ALA A 112 4.21 3.56 0.16
CA ALA A 112 3.70 2.20 0.24
C ALA A 112 2.30 2.07 -0.36
N ILE A 113 1.46 3.09 -0.20
CA ILE A 113 0.02 3.01 -0.52
C ILE A 113 -0.37 3.70 -1.83
N SER A 114 0.42 4.67 -2.29
CA SER A 114 0.08 5.51 -3.46
C SER A 114 -0.28 4.70 -4.72
N PRO A 115 0.44 3.61 -5.07
CA PRO A 115 0.06 2.80 -6.23
C PRO A 115 -1.34 2.19 -6.13
N GLY A 116 -1.69 1.61 -4.97
CA GLY A 116 -3.02 1.03 -4.76
C GLY A 116 -4.13 2.09 -4.81
N LEU A 117 -3.88 3.27 -4.22
CA LEU A 117 -4.86 4.37 -4.25
C LEU A 117 -5.08 4.91 -5.67
N GLN A 118 -4.03 5.01 -6.48
CA GLN A 118 -4.16 5.43 -7.88
C GLN A 118 -5.03 4.46 -8.67
N GLU A 119 -4.82 3.14 -8.53
CA GLU A 119 -5.65 2.18 -9.28
C GLU A 119 -7.10 2.15 -8.77
N TYR A 120 -7.32 2.37 -7.47
CA TYR A 120 -8.66 2.51 -6.93
C TYR A 120 -9.38 3.73 -7.55
N VAL A 121 -8.69 4.87 -7.63
CA VAL A 121 -9.20 6.09 -8.27
C VAL A 121 -9.53 5.83 -9.74
N GLU A 122 -8.67 5.13 -10.47
CA GLU A 122 -8.93 4.73 -11.86
C GLU A 122 -10.21 3.87 -11.96
N ALA A 123 -10.34 2.84 -11.11
CA ALA A 123 -11.48 1.92 -11.14
C ALA A 123 -12.81 2.61 -10.80
N VAL A 124 -12.87 3.43 -9.75
CA VAL A 124 -14.10 4.15 -9.37
C VAL A 124 -14.47 5.21 -10.40
N SER A 125 -13.48 5.92 -10.94
CA SER A 125 -13.71 6.93 -11.98
C SER A 125 -14.23 6.28 -13.25
N PHE A 126 -13.68 5.13 -13.63
CA PHE A 126 -14.12 4.41 -14.82
C PHE A 126 -15.56 3.88 -14.67
N GLN A 127 -15.89 3.27 -13.53
CA GLN A 127 -17.26 2.85 -13.25
C GLN A 127 -18.23 4.05 -13.25
N TYR A 128 -17.85 5.15 -12.59
CA TYR A 128 -18.68 6.34 -12.52
C TYR A 128 -18.93 6.94 -13.91
N PHE A 129 -17.91 6.99 -14.77
CA PHE A 129 -18.07 7.44 -16.15
C PHE A 129 -19.00 6.54 -16.97
N ILE A 130 -18.91 5.22 -16.80
CA ILE A 130 -19.84 4.29 -17.46
C ILE A 130 -21.29 4.58 -17.07
N LYS A 131 -21.55 4.85 -15.78
CA LYS A 131 -22.90 5.10 -15.25
C LYS A 131 -23.46 6.48 -15.58
N THR A 132 -22.62 7.52 -15.57
CA THR A 132 -23.08 8.92 -15.57
C THR A 132 -22.63 9.73 -16.78
N ARG A 133 -21.67 9.22 -17.56
CA ARG A 133 -20.97 9.96 -18.62
C ARG A 133 -20.31 11.26 -18.14
N SER A 134 -19.91 11.31 -16.88
CA SER A 134 -19.21 12.42 -16.26
C SER A 134 -18.01 11.94 -15.42
N LEU A 135 -17.18 12.88 -14.97
CA LEU A 135 -16.03 12.60 -14.11
C LEU A 135 -16.41 12.77 -12.64
N ILE A 136 -16.08 11.79 -11.81
CA ILE A 136 -16.30 11.86 -10.36
C ILE A 136 -15.36 12.91 -9.73
N SER A 137 -15.85 13.65 -8.74
CA SER A 137 -15.03 14.60 -7.98
C SER A 137 -14.15 13.90 -6.95
N ILE A 138 -13.07 14.55 -6.54
CA ILE A 138 -12.21 14.02 -5.45
C ILE A 138 -12.99 13.97 -4.13
N GLU A 139 -13.89 14.92 -3.90
CA GLU A 139 -14.77 14.97 -2.73
C GLU A 139 -15.69 13.74 -2.69
N ASP A 140 -16.25 13.34 -3.82
CA ASP A 140 -17.15 12.19 -3.90
C ASP A 140 -16.42 10.84 -3.79
N ILE A 141 -15.16 10.77 -4.22
CA ILE A 141 -14.29 9.62 -3.92
C ILE A 141 -14.04 9.57 -2.41
N ASN A 142 -13.59 10.69 -1.81
CA ASN A 142 -13.23 10.74 -0.39
C ASN A 142 -14.42 10.43 0.54
N LYS A 143 -15.63 10.86 0.20
CA LYS A 143 -16.86 10.51 0.95
C LYS A 143 -17.06 9.00 1.08
N GLN A 144 -16.64 8.22 0.08
CA GLN A 144 -16.76 6.76 0.10
C GLN A 144 -15.69 6.08 0.97
N LEU A 145 -14.69 6.83 1.42
CA LEU A 145 -13.56 6.36 2.24
C LEU A 145 -13.64 6.87 3.68
N ILE A 146 -14.81 7.37 4.11
CA ILE A 146 -15.08 7.70 5.51
C ILE A 146 -15.66 6.45 6.17
N PHE A 147 -14.89 5.83 7.06
CA PHE A 147 -15.28 4.62 7.77
C PHE A 147 -15.65 4.95 9.22
N LYS A 148 -16.86 4.57 9.65
CA LYS A 148 -17.25 4.70 11.05
C LYS A 148 -16.65 3.55 11.88
N PRO A 149 -16.28 3.80 13.14
CA PRO A 149 -15.71 2.77 14.01
C PRO A 149 -16.67 1.63 14.39
N GLU A 150 -17.96 1.71 14.03
CA GLU A 150 -18.99 0.79 14.54
C GLU A 150 -19.19 -0.52 13.77
N ASP A 151 -18.59 -0.72 12.60
CA ASP A 151 -18.62 -2.06 11.98
C ASP A 151 -17.51 -2.95 12.57
N ARG A 152 -17.66 -3.34 13.83
CA ARG A 152 -17.13 -4.63 14.26
C ARG A 152 -18.09 -5.64 13.67
N GLU A 153 -17.72 -6.26 12.54
CA GLU A 153 -18.46 -7.43 12.06
C GLU A 153 -18.52 -8.44 13.20
N ASP A 154 -19.73 -8.69 13.69
CA ASP A 154 -20.09 -9.80 14.55
C ASP A 154 -19.72 -11.10 13.83
N THR A 155 -18.51 -11.58 14.03
CA THR A 155 -18.19 -13.00 13.82
C THR A 155 -18.62 -13.74 15.09
N SER A 156 -19.91 -14.12 15.12
CA SER A 156 -20.38 -15.28 15.88
C SER A 156 -20.27 -16.54 15.03
#